data_AF-A0AAW6FHF1-F1
#
_entry.id   AF-A0AAW6FHF1-F1
#
_cell.length_a   1.000
_cell.length_b   1.000
_cell.length_c   1.000
_cell.angle_alpha   90.00
_cell.angle_beta   90.00
_cell.angle_gamma   90.00
#
_symmetry.space_group_name_H-M   'P 1'
#
loop_
_entity.id
_entity.type
_entity.pdbx_description
1 polymer ?
#
loop_
_entity_poly.entity_id
_entity_poly.type
_entity_poly.pdbx_seq_one_letter_code
_entity_poly.pdbx_strand_id
1 'polypeptide(L)'
;MIRVPKFFNTAGPIQPDIHYNIDPLTRIDLEELESLIYQRKYFVLHAPRQTGKTSCLLALRDYLNARGEFYAVYANVGVGQASRNNVEEVNRNMVSVIARETSRVVGTGMPSALRLELKIKRGDLDKTIAKGLEQTVWYMDRCGDVSGGHFIVFNRDKGVSWDEKIWHRREEYGGRTITVWGM
;
A
#
# COMPACT_ATOMS: atom_id res chain seq x y z
N MET A 1 -7.96 -34.43 -21.11
CA MET A 1 -8.47 -33.09 -20.73
C MET A 1 -9.31 -32.55 -21.88
N ILE A 2 -10.51 -32.05 -21.60
CA ILE A 2 -11.35 -31.41 -22.62
C ILE A 2 -10.73 -30.05 -22.94
N ARG A 3 -10.36 -29.83 -24.20
CA ARG A 3 -9.82 -28.55 -24.67
C ARG A 3 -10.99 -27.62 -24.97
N VAL A 4 -11.26 -26.69 -24.06
CA VAL A 4 -12.31 -25.69 -24.24
C VAL A 4 -11.78 -24.59 -25.16
N PRO A 5 -12.50 -24.20 -26.23
CA PRO A 5 -12.12 -23.05 -27.05
C PRO A 5 -12.07 -21.77 -26.20
N LYS A 6 -11.17 -20.85 -26.55
CA LYS A 6 -11.15 -19.52 -25.93
C LYS A 6 -12.50 -18.81 -26.14
N PHE A 7 -12.88 -17.96 -25.18
CA PHE A 7 -14.11 -17.16 -25.26
C PHE A 7 -13.84 -15.69 -24.91
N PHE A 8 -14.76 -14.79 -25.30
CA PHE A 8 -14.65 -13.37 -24.98
C PHE A 8 -15.12 -13.13 -23.54
N ASN A 9 -14.28 -12.47 -22.74
CA ASN A 9 -14.67 -12.07 -21.39
C ASN A 9 -15.26 -10.66 -21.38
N THR A 10 -16.41 -10.50 -20.72
CA THR A 10 -17.14 -9.22 -20.59
C THR A 10 -17.16 -8.69 -19.15
N ALA A 11 -16.64 -9.46 -18.18
CA ALA A 11 -16.61 -9.07 -16.76
C ALA A 11 -15.33 -9.56 -16.05
N GLY A 12 -14.72 -8.69 -15.24
CA GLY A 12 -13.49 -9.03 -14.51
C GLY A 12 -12.22 -9.03 -15.38
N PRO A 13 -11.06 -9.44 -14.81
CA PRO A 13 -9.79 -9.47 -15.52
C PRO A 13 -9.76 -10.48 -16.68
N ILE A 14 -8.93 -10.21 -17.69
CA ILE A 14 -8.68 -11.14 -18.80
C ILE A 14 -7.65 -12.19 -18.33
N GLN A 15 -7.92 -13.47 -18.61
CA GLN A 15 -7.04 -14.60 -18.35
C GLN A 15 -6.52 -15.13 -19.70
N PRO A 16 -5.23 -14.91 -20.06
CA PRO A 16 -4.70 -15.21 -21.39
C PRO A 16 -4.82 -16.67 -21.84
N ASP A 17 -4.90 -17.60 -20.91
CA ASP A 17 -5.01 -19.04 -21.14
C ASP A 17 -6.40 -19.45 -21.63
N ILE A 18 -7.46 -18.78 -21.16
CA ILE A 18 -8.86 -19.13 -21.46
C ILE A 18 -9.66 -18.06 -22.21
N HIS A 19 -9.19 -16.81 -22.25
CA HIS A 19 -9.86 -15.70 -22.92
C HIS A 19 -9.17 -15.29 -24.23
N TYR A 20 -9.95 -14.81 -25.19
CA TYR A 20 -9.40 -14.02 -26.30
C TYR A 20 -8.84 -12.72 -25.73
N ASN A 21 -7.55 -12.46 -26.00
CA ASN A 21 -6.83 -11.33 -25.46
C ASN A 21 -5.99 -10.63 -26.53
N ILE A 22 -6.00 -9.31 -26.50
CA ILE A 22 -4.94 -8.47 -27.06
C ILE A 22 -4.08 -8.10 -25.86
N ASP A 23 -2.76 -8.00 -26.05
CA ASP A 23 -1.84 -7.58 -25.00
C ASP A 23 -2.37 -6.28 -24.34
N PRO A 24 -2.66 -6.29 -23.02
CA PRO A 24 -3.15 -5.12 -22.33
C PRO A 24 -2.18 -3.94 -22.35
N LEU A 25 -0.87 -4.18 -22.47
CA LEU A 25 0.16 -3.13 -22.51
C LEU A 25 0.13 -2.36 -23.84
N THR A 26 -0.25 -2.99 -24.94
CA THR A 26 -0.37 -2.29 -26.24
C THR A 26 -1.58 -1.36 -26.30
N ARG A 27 -2.42 -1.35 -25.25
CA ARG A 27 -3.61 -0.49 -25.14
C ARG A 27 -3.36 0.78 -24.32
N ILE A 28 -2.17 0.93 -23.76
CA ILE A 28 -1.76 2.08 -22.95
C ILE A 28 -0.47 2.63 -23.54
N ASP A 29 -0.27 3.95 -23.42
CA ASP A 29 1.00 4.57 -23.78
C ASP A 29 2.03 4.27 -22.68
N LEU A 30 2.80 3.20 -22.89
CA LEU A 30 3.74 2.72 -21.88
C LEU A 30 4.89 3.71 -21.67
N GLU A 31 5.36 4.38 -22.72
CA GLU A 31 6.45 5.35 -22.64
C GLU A 31 6.02 6.59 -21.83
N GLU A 32 4.82 7.10 -22.08
CA GLU A 32 4.26 8.21 -21.30
C GLU A 32 4.08 7.80 -19.82
N LEU A 33 3.52 6.61 -19.57
CA LEU A 33 3.32 6.11 -18.20
C LEU A 33 4.63 5.92 -17.45
N GLU A 34 5.65 5.35 -18.08
CA GLU A 34 6.99 5.23 -17.49
C GLU A 34 7.54 6.60 -17.14
N SER A 35 7.47 7.57 -18.06
CA SER A 35 7.90 8.95 -17.81
C SER A 35 7.20 9.57 -16.60
N LEU A 36 5.89 9.37 -16.45
CA LEU A 36 5.13 9.83 -15.29
C LEU A 36 5.56 9.13 -13.99
N ILE A 37 5.83 7.82 -14.03
CA ILE A 37 6.29 7.03 -12.89
C ILE A 37 7.68 7.50 -12.43
N TYR A 38 8.64 7.66 -13.34
CA TYR A 38 9.98 8.16 -13.01
C TYR A 38 9.96 9.58 -12.45
N GLN A 39 9.03 10.41 -12.92
CA GLN A 39 8.78 11.76 -12.37
C GLN A 39 8.00 11.75 -11.05
N ARG A 40 7.60 10.57 -10.53
CA ARG A 40 6.82 10.40 -9.29
C ARG A 40 5.48 11.14 -9.31
N LYS A 41 4.83 11.20 -10.48
CA LYS A 41 3.54 11.87 -10.65
C LYS A 41 2.36 10.94 -10.37
N TYR A 42 1.28 11.53 -9.89
CA TYR A 42 -0.03 10.88 -9.87
C TYR A 42 -0.71 11.03 -11.23
N PHE A 43 -1.31 9.96 -11.73
CA PHE A 43 -2.03 9.95 -13.00
C PHE A 43 -3.31 9.13 -12.90
N VAL A 44 -4.24 9.39 -13.82
CA VAL A 44 -5.54 8.70 -13.89
C VAL A 44 -5.68 8.05 -15.25
N LEU A 45 -5.91 6.74 -15.27
CA LEU A 45 -6.24 6.02 -16.49
C LEU A 45 -7.74 6.19 -16.81
N HIS A 46 -8.05 7.12 -17.71
CA HIS A 46 -9.43 7.37 -18.14
C HIS A 46 -9.80 6.49 -19.35
N ALA A 47 -10.83 5.64 -19.21
CA ALA A 47 -11.40 4.89 -20.33
C ALA A 47 -12.87 4.51 -20.08
N PRO A 48 -13.69 4.27 -21.14
CA PRO A 48 -15.09 3.86 -21.02
C PRO A 48 -15.31 2.61 -20.15
N ARG A 49 -16.55 2.34 -19.72
CA ARG A 49 -16.85 1.14 -18.92
C ARG A 49 -16.48 -0.13 -19.71
N GLN A 50 -15.99 -1.15 -18.99
CA GLN A 50 -15.64 -2.47 -19.53
C GLN A 50 -14.54 -2.52 -20.61
N THR A 51 -13.72 -1.48 -20.76
CA THR A 51 -12.61 -1.46 -21.74
C THR A 51 -11.33 -2.17 -21.29
N GLY A 52 -11.36 -2.87 -20.15
CA GLY A 52 -10.19 -3.61 -19.66
C GLY A 52 -9.18 -2.81 -18.84
N LYS A 53 -9.55 -1.63 -18.30
CA LYS A 53 -8.69 -0.82 -17.40
C LYS A 53 -8.00 -1.65 -16.31
N THR A 54 -8.77 -2.51 -15.62
CA THR A 54 -8.23 -3.40 -14.58
C THR A 54 -7.17 -4.35 -15.14
N SER A 55 -7.42 -4.92 -16.33
CA SER A 55 -6.46 -5.77 -17.01
C SER A 55 -5.18 -5.02 -17.37
N CYS A 56 -5.28 -3.78 -17.85
CA CYS A 56 -4.12 -2.93 -18.15
C CYS A 56 -3.32 -2.58 -16.89
N LEU A 57 -3.99 -2.25 -15.77
CA LEU A 57 -3.31 -1.95 -14.50
C LEU A 57 -2.58 -3.19 -13.93
N LEU A 58 -3.19 -4.37 -14.04
CA LEU A 58 -2.55 -5.63 -13.63
C LEU A 58 -1.34 -5.96 -14.50
N ALA A 59 -1.46 -5.79 -15.82
CA ALA A 59 -0.33 -5.99 -16.74
C ALA A 59 0.81 -4.99 -16.48
N LEU A 60 0.49 -3.71 -16.23
CA LEU A 60 1.47 -2.70 -15.86
C LEU A 60 2.19 -3.05 -14.56
N ARG A 61 1.46 -3.51 -13.54
CA ARG A 61 2.03 -4.00 -12.28
C ARG A 61 3.05 -5.11 -12.54
N ASP A 62 2.67 -6.12 -13.32
CA ASP A 62 3.52 -7.28 -13.61
C ASP A 62 4.75 -6.88 -14.42
N TYR A 63 4.57 -5.99 -15.40
CA TYR A 63 5.65 -5.40 -16.19
C TYR A 63 6.67 -4.65 -15.31
N LEU A 64 6.22 -3.76 -14.42
CA LEU A 64 7.09 -3.00 -13.52
C LEU A 64 7.84 -3.91 -12.54
N ASN A 65 7.16 -4.91 -11.97
CA ASN A 65 7.76 -5.86 -11.03
C ASN A 65 8.79 -6.77 -11.73
N ALA A 66 8.55 -7.18 -12.98
CA ALA A 66 9.49 -8.01 -13.73
C ALA A 66 10.83 -7.30 -14.00
N ARG A 67 10.84 -5.97 -14.08
CA ARG A 67 12.06 -5.16 -14.23
C ARG A 67 12.86 -5.02 -12.93
N GLY A 68 12.25 -5.25 -11.77
CA GLY A 68 12.90 -5.17 -10.47
C GLY A 68 13.27 -3.76 -9.99
N GLU A 69 12.96 -2.73 -10.77
CA GLU A 69 13.19 -1.31 -10.42
C GLU A 69 12.12 -0.75 -9.47
N PHE A 70 10.94 -1.39 -9.45
CA PHE A 70 9.79 -0.94 -8.69
C PHE A 70 9.10 -2.12 -7.99
N TYR A 71 8.49 -1.84 -6.85
CA TYR A 71 7.47 -2.69 -6.25
C TYR A 71 6.09 -2.10 -6.56
N ALA A 72 5.46 -2.59 -7.61
CA ALA A 72 4.12 -2.19 -8.02
C ALA A 72 3.08 -3.10 -7.38
N VAL A 73 2.04 -2.50 -6.80
CA VAL A 73 0.89 -3.21 -6.22
C VAL A 73 -0.41 -2.72 -6.84
N TYR A 74 -1.36 -3.63 -7.00
CA TYR A 74 -2.71 -3.30 -7.44
C TYR A 74 -3.65 -3.38 -6.23
N ALA A 75 -4.28 -2.26 -5.86
CA ALA A 75 -5.27 -2.22 -4.78
C ALA A 75 -6.64 -1.82 -5.33
N ASN A 76 -7.64 -2.69 -5.16
CA ASN A 76 -9.01 -2.34 -5.48
C ASN A 76 -9.66 -1.64 -4.28
N VAL A 77 -10.02 -0.38 -4.48
CA VAL A 77 -10.57 0.51 -3.45
C VAL A 77 -12.09 0.43 -3.35
N GLY A 78 -12.76 -0.28 -4.27
CA GLY A 78 -14.21 -0.42 -4.32
C GLY A 78 -14.82 -1.06 -3.08
N VAL A 79 -14.02 -1.75 -2.27
CA VAL A 79 -14.43 -2.30 -0.97
C VAL A 79 -14.83 -1.19 0.02
N GLY A 80 -14.26 0.01 -0.10
CA GLY A 80 -14.60 1.17 0.72
C GLY A 80 -15.98 1.78 0.41
N GLN A 81 -16.57 1.48 -0.75
CA GLN A 81 -17.93 1.94 -1.08
C GLN A 81 -18.97 1.36 -0.12
N ALA A 82 -18.72 0.17 0.44
CA ALA A 82 -19.60 -0.46 1.43
C ALA A 82 -19.62 0.32 2.76
N SER A 83 -18.54 1.01 3.10
CA SER A 83 -18.37 1.74 4.37
C SER A 83 -18.96 3.16 4.37
N ARG A 84 -19.64 3.59 3.28
CA ARG A 84 -20.29 4.91 3.14
C ARG A 84 -19.36 6.08 3.57
N ASN A 85 -19.83 6.95 4.48
CA ASN A 85 -19.13 8.14 4.98
C ASN A 85 -18.13 7.85 6.13
N ASN A 86 -17.85 6.59 6.46
CA ASN A 86 -16.89 6.26 7.51
C ASN A 86 -15.44 6.30 6.98
N VAL A 87 -14.88 7.51 6.95
CA VAL A 87 -13.52 7.78 6.45
C VAL A 87 -12.47 6.90 7.13
N GLU A 88 -12.60 6.66 8.44
CA GLU A 88 -11.64 5.85 9.18
C GLU A 88 -11.64 4.39 8.74
N GLU A 89 -12.82 3.83 8.47
CA GLU A 89 -12.98 2.46 8.02
C GLU A 89 -12.50 2.27 6.58
N VAL A 90 -12.78 3.24 5.71
CA VAL A 90 -12.24 3.26 4.35
C VAL A 90 -10.72 3.29 4.36
N ASN A 91 -10.11 4.18 5.16
CA ASN A 91 -8.66 4.27 5.28
C ASN A 91 -8.04 2.96 5.80
N ARG A 92 -8.64 2.35 6.82
CA ARG A 92 -8.19 1.05 7.35
C ARG A 92 -8.21 -0.04 6.29
N ASN A 93 -9.33 -0.17 5.57
CA ASN A 93 -9.49 -1.18 4.52
C ASN A 93 -8.48 -0.96 3.39
N MET A 94 -8.26 0.30 2.99
CA MET A 94 -7.27 0.69 1.98
C MET A 94 -5.85 0.29 2.38
N VAL A 95 -5.40 0.69 3.57
CA VAL A 95 -4.06 0.37 4.09
C VAL A 95 -3.89 -1.14 4.20
N SER A 96 -4.91 -1.86 4.67
CA SER A 96 -4.90 -3.32 4.78
C SER A 96 -4.75 -4.01 3.43
N VAL A 97 -5.50 -3.58 2.41
CA VAL A 97 -5.39 -4.12 1.05
C VAL A 97 -3.99 -3.86 0.49
N ILE A 98 -3.49 -2.64 0.58
CA ILE A 98 -2.15 -2.29 0.08
C ILE A 98 -1.09 -3.13 0.78
N ALA A 99 -1.08 -3.19 2.11
CA ALA A 99 -0.12 -3.96 2.89
C ALA A 99 -0.12 -5.46 2.51
N ARG A 100 -1.31 -6.04 2.32
CA ARG A 100 -1.46 -7.43 1.90
C ARG A 100 -0.88 -7.66 0.50
N GLU A 101 -1.21 -6.79 -0.47
CA GLU A 101 -0.69 -6.95 -1.83
C GLU A 101 0.82 -6.69 -1.90
N THR A 102 1.35 -5.73 -1.13
CA THR A 102 2.81 -5.50 -1.02
C THR A 102 3.51 -6.74 -0.47
N SER A 103 2.94 -7.38 0.56
CA SER A 103 3.52 -8.59 1.14
C SER A 103 3.63 -9.72 0.10
N ARG A 104 2.64 -9.85 -0.79
CA ARG A 104 2.68 -10.81 -1.90
C ARG A 104 3.76 -10.50 -2.92
N VAL A 105 3.89 -9.22 -3.29
CA VAL A 105 4.86 -8.79 -4.32
C VAL A 105 6.30 -8.88 -3.80
N VAL A 106 6.54 -8.48 -2.54
CA VAL A 106 7.88 -8.49 -1.93
C VAL A 106 8.27 -9.89 -1.44
N GLY A 107 7.32 -10.82 -1.33
CA GLY A 107 7.58 -12.19 -0.85
C GLY A 107 7.91 -12.27 0.64
N THR A 108 7.55 -11.24 1.42
CA THR A 108 7.77 -11.20 2.86
C THR A 108 6.49 -10.79 3.57
N GLY A 109 6.24 -11.31 4.78
CA GLY A 109 5.14 -10.85 5.64
C GLY A 109 5.38 -9.47 6.28
N MET A 110 6.55 -8.87 6.04
CA MET A 110 6.96 -7.60 6.64
C MET A 110 5.95 -6.47 6.36
N PRO A 111 5.40 -6.25 5.16
CA PRO A 111 4.43 -5.17 4.93
C PRO A 111 3.09 -5.37 5.66
N SER A 112 2.68 -6.62 5.91
CA SER A 112 1.52 -6.94 6.77
C SER A 112 1.83 -6.84 8.27
N ALA A 113 3.07 -7.06 8.67
CA ALA A 113 3.54 -7.02 10.07
C ALA A 113 4.01 -5.62 10.51
N LEU A 114 4.38 -4.74 9.58
CA LEU A 114 4.79 -3.36 9.82
C LEU A 114 3.57 -2.45 9.74
N ARG A 115 2.97 -2.16 10.88
CA ARG A 115 2.14 -0.96 11.02
C ARG A 115 3.07 0.18 11.37
N LEU A 116 3.29 1.07 10.40
CA LEU A 116 4.11 2.27 10.53
C LEU A 116 3.18 3.47 10.74
N GLU A 117 3.12 3.97 11.96
CA GLU A 117 2.56 5.29 12.23
C GLU A 117 3.71 6.31 12.16
N LEU A 118 3.48 7.47 11.54
CA LEU A 118 4.48 8.53 11.45
C LEU A 118 3.92 9.82 12.03
N LYS A 119 4.63 10.40 13.00
CA LYS A 119 4.34 11.75 13.49
C LYS A 119 5.53 12.66 13.38
N ILE A 120 5.27 13.88 12.94
CA ILE A 120 6.23 14.97 13.08
C ILE A 120 6.15 15.48 14.53
N LYS A 121 7.28 15.59 15.22
CA LYS A 121 7.36 16.21 16.55
C LYS A 121 6.82 17.64 16.47
N ARG A 122 5.71 17.89 17.14
CA ARG A 122 5.14 19.23 17.33
C ARG A 122 5.17 19.55 18.83
N GLY A 123 6.15 20.35 19.23
CA GLY A 123 6.38 20.67 20.64
C GLY A 123 7.11 19.54 21.36
N ASP A 124 6.49 19.03 22.42
CA ASP A 124 7.07 18.04 23.32
C ASP A 124 7.16 16.63 22.71
N LEU A 125 8.31 15.97 22.93
CA LEU A 125 8.59 14.65 22.34
C LEU A 125 7.74 13.57 23.00
N ASP A 126 7.66 13.55 24.32
CA ASP A 126 6.95 12.50 25.06
C ASP A 126 5.44 12.56 24.81
N LYS A 127 4.86 13.77 24.72
CA LYS A 127 3.47 13.93 24.28
C LYS A 127 3.22 13.46 22.86
N THR A 128 4.19 13.65 21.95
CA THR A 128 4.11 13.13 20.58
C THR A 128 4.14 11.61 20.58
N ILE A 129 5.00 11.02 21.40
CA ILE A 129 5.14 9.57 21.55
C ILE A 129 3.87 8.96 22.16
N ALA A 130 3.35 9.51 23.26
CA ALA A 130 2.13 9.01 23.90
C ALA A 130 0.95 8.95 22.92
N LYS A 131 0.72 10.04 22.16
CA LYS A 131 -0.31 10.07 21.11
C LYS A 131 -0.01 9.15 19.93
N GLY A 132 1.26 8.87 19.65
CA GLY A 132 1.68 7.95 18.61
C GLY A 132 1.41 6.50 19.00
N LEU A 133 1.74 6.13 20.24
CA LEU A 133 1.49 4.81 20.81
C LEU A 133 -0.01 4.49 20.87
N GLU A 134 -0.82 5.42 21.41
CA GLU A 134 -2.28 5.27 21.45
C GLU A 134 -2.86 4.98 20.07
N GLN A 135 -2.47 5.79 19.07
CA GLN A 135 -2.95 5.62 17.71
C GLN A 135 -2.42 4.34 17.04
N THR A 136 -1.18 3.96 17.32
CA THR A 136 -0.58 2.72 16.79
C THR A 136 -1.31 1.49 17.34
N VAL A 137 -1.57 1.44 18.65
CA VAL A 137 -2.36 0.35 19.26
C VAL A 137 -3.79 0.36 18.74
N TRP A 138 -4.41 1.53 18.62
CA TRP A 138 -5.74 1.66 18.02
C TRP A 138 -5.80 1.04 16.62
N TYR A 139 -4.75 1.24 15.79
CA TYR A 139 -4.65 0.60 14.48
C TYR A 139 -4.44 -0.91 14.60
N MET A 140 -3.56 -1.37 15.51
CA MET A 140 -3.28 -2.78 15.72
C MET A 140 -4.54 -3.56 16.13
N ASP A 141 -5.32 -3.05 17.08
CA ASP A 141 -6.53 -3.71 17.56
C ASP A 141 -7.65 -3.80 16.52
N ARG A 142 -7.62 -2.91 15.52
CA ARG A 142 -8.60 -2.89 14.43
C ARG A 142 -8.11 -3.62 13.17
N CYS A 143 -6.90 -4.17 13.20
CA CYS A 143 -6.26 -4.83 12.05
C CYS A 143 -5.81 -6.26 12.37
N GLY A 144 -6.70 -7.16 12.79
CA GLY A 144 -6.41 -8.60 12.86
C GLY A 144 -5.18 -8.99 13.69
N ASP A 145 -4.52 -10.10 13.32
CA ASP A 145 -3.39 -10.67 14.07
C ASP A 145 -2.08 -9.94 13.74
N VAL A 146 -1.65 -9.03 14.63
CA VAL A 146 -0.44 -8.21 14.47
C VAL A 146 0.54 -8.53 15.61
N SER A 147 1.73 -9.04 15.26
CA SER A 147 2.78 -9.42 16.20
C SER A 147 3.52 -8.24 16.83
N GLY A 148 3.40 -7.02 16.28
CA GLY A 148 4.02 -5.81 16.80
C GLY A 148 3.77 -4.58 15.92
N GLY A 149 3.86 -3.39 16.52
CA GLY A 149 3.72 -2.11 15.81
C GLY A 149 5.06 -1.40 15.65
N HIS A 150 5.16 -0.48 14.69
CA HIS A 150 6.29 0.43 14.54
C HIS A 150 5.78 1.88 14.48
N PHE A 151 6.42 2.77 15.22
CA PHE A 151 6.05 4.18 15.26
C PHE A 151 7.28 5.04 15.00
N ILE A 152 7.24 5.91 14.00
CA ILE A 152 8.34 6.80 13.63
C ILE A 152 8.00 8.23 14.05
N VAL A 153 8.88 8.85 14.82
CA VAL A 153 8.82 10.27 15.18
C VAL A 153 9.88 11.02 14.41
N PHE A 154 9.45 11.96 13.56
CA PHE A 154 10.34 12.90 12.87
C PHE A 154 10.52 14.20 13.68
N ASN A 155 11.69 14.37 14.28
CA ASN A 155 12.16 15.56 14.96
C ASN A 155 12.77 16.57 13.97
N ARG A 156 11.96 17.55 13.56
CA ARG A 156 12.37 18.63 12.65
C ARG A 156 13.11 19.78 13.34
N ASP A 157 13.40 19.66 14.63
CA ASP A 157 14.11 20.71 15.37
C ASP A 157 15.52 20.90 14.80
N LYS A 158 15.83 22.12 14.37
CA LYS A 158 17.14 22.45 13.80
C LYS A 158 18.22 22.56 14.87
N GLY A 159 17.85 22.72 16.15
CA GLY A 159 18.75 22.79 17.29
C GLY A 159 19.21 21.44 17.83
N VAL A 160 18.62 20.33 17.35
CA VAL A 160 18.99 18.97 17.76
C VAL A 160 19.82 18.32 16.65
N SER A 161 20.94 17.70 17.03
CA SER A 161 21.84 17.03 16.10
C SER A 161 21.20 15.77 15.48
N TRP A 162 21.72 15.28 14.36
CA TRP A 162 21.23 14.03 13.77
C TRP A 162 21.48 12.81 14.66
N ASP A 163 22.63 12.77 15.35
CA ASP A 163 22.96 11.67 16.26
C ASP A 163 21.96 11.57 17.43
N GLU A 164 21.45 12.70 17.92
CA GLU A 164 20.41 12.73 18.96
C GLU A 164 19.01 12.42 18.42
N LYS A 165 18.79 12.58 17.12
CA LYS A 165 17.49 12.27 16.48
C LYS A 165 17.35 10.79 16.19
N ILE A 166 18.44 10.11 15.84
CA ILE A 166 18.43 8.73 15.39
C ILE A 166 18.52 7.80 16.59
N TRP A 167 17.40 7.22 16.98
CA TRP A 167 17.33 6.23 18.06
C TRP A 167 16.15 5.29 17.85
N HIS A 168 16.12 4.18 18.58
CA HIS A 168 14.92 3.36 18.68
C HIS A 168 14.77 2.76 20.07
N ARG A 169 13.53 2.51 20.48
CA ARG A 169 13.23 1.80 21.73
C ARG A 169 11.93 1.00 21.62
N ARG A 170 11.76 0.00 22.48
CA ARG A 170 10.51 -0.76 22.59
C ARG A 170 9.66 -0.14 23.69
N GLU A 171 8.38 0.01 23.39
CA GLU A 171 7.35 0.50 24.29
C GLU A 171 6.25 -0.57 24.38
N GLU A 172 5.66 -0.69 25.57
CA GLU A 172 4.43 -1.44 25.76
C GLU A 172 3.27 -0.47 25.99
N TYR A 173 2.21 -0.64 25.22
CA TYR A 173 1.01 0.17 25.36
C TYR A 173 -0.20 -0.72 25.10
N GLY A 174 -1.19 -0.71 26.00
CA GLY A 174 -2.41 -1.51 25.85
C GLY A 174 -2.17 -3.02 25.63
N GLY A 175 -1.10 -3.59 26.20
CA GLY A 175 -0.74 -5.01 26.01
C GLY A 175 -0.13 -5.35 24.64
N ARG A 176 0.20 -4.35 23.82
CA ARG A 176 0.89 -4.50 22.54
C ARG A 176 2.32 -3.98 22.64
N THR A 177 3.24 -4.64 21.95
CA THR A 177 4.63 -4.16 21.80
C THR A 177 4.74 -3.27 20.56
N ILE A 178 5.28 -2.06 20.74
CA ILE A 178 5.56 -1.11 19.67
C ILE A 178 7.05 -0.74 19.69
N THR A 179 7.71 -0.79 18.53
CA THR A 179 9.06 -0.24 18.36
C THR A 179 8.95 1.21 17.90
N VAL A 180 9.41 2.15 18.72
CA VAL A 180 9.45 3.57 18.41
C VAL A 180 10.82 3.92 17.84
N TRP A 181 10.84 4.65 16.73
CA TRP A 181 12.04 5.16 16.06
C TRP A 181 12.04 6.69 16.09
N GLY A 182 13.12 7.30 16.55
CA GLY A 182 13.41 8.71 16.33
C GLY A 182 14.17 8.91 15.02
N MET A 183 13.79 9.95 14.26
CA MET A 183 14.47 10.44 13.06
C MET A 183 14.40 11.96 12.97
#